data_AF-A0A9W6BJE4-F1
#
_entry.id   AF-A0A9W6BJE4-F1
#
_cell.length_a   1.000
_cell.length_b   1.000
_cell.length_c   1.000
_cell.angle_alpha   90.00
_cell.angle_beta   90.00
_cell.angle_gamma   90.00
#
_symmetry.space_group_name_H-M   'P 1'
#
loop_
_entity.id
_entity.type
_entity.pdbx_description
1 polymer ?
#
loop_
_entity_poly.entity_id
_entity_poly.type
_entity_poly.pdbx_seq_one_letter_code
_entity_poly.pdbx_strand_id
1 'polypeptide(L)'
;MVHSTDDVCWICFTGAESAPLMRPCPCPRYVHRGCLGRWQLQCAGRSEESHCRFCGNNLPRLDETLTPDHLRSTSVPAYMAILYNQQYYVIPVRPGVDSKEDFSARVKKLIGLPDDAQINVSFQCAAPTTGELLTLSGIECFNAAATCAAISAAKRAAGEDAGFVWHEPVATQQQ
;
A
#
# COMPACT_ATOMS: atom_id res chain seq x y z
N MET A 1 -21.33 10.62 24.14
CA MET A 1 -22.14 10.65 22.91
C MET A 1 -22.77 9.28 22.80
N VAL A 2 -24.10 9.22 22.70
CA VAL A 2 -24.86 7.97 22.63
C VAL A 2 -24.71 7.46 21.19
N HIS A 3 -23.99 6.35 20.98
CA HIS A 3 -23.99 5.68 19.69
C HIS A 3 -25.39 5.10 19.47
N SER A 4 -26.04 5.47 18.38
CA SER A 4 -27.29 4.81 17.96
C SER A 4 -26.96 3.35 17.68
N THR A 5 -27.84 2.44 18.05
CA THR A 5 -27.67 0.97 17.93
C THR A 5 -27.48 0.45 16.50
N ASP A 6 -27.43 1.34 15.49
CA ASP A 6 -27.39 1.04 14.05
C ASP A 6 -26.16 1.60 13.32
N ASP A 7 -25.18 2.16 14.04
CA ASP A 7 -23.96 2.65 13.38
C ASP A 7 -23.15 1.46 12.83
N VAL A 8 -23.12 1.32 11.50
CA VAL A 8 -22.38 0.26 10.79
C VAL A 8 -21.32 0.84 9.87
N CYS A 9 -20.28 0.04 9.63
CA CYS A 9 -19.25 0.33 8.65
C CYS A 9 -19.84 0.34 7.23
N TRP A 10 -19.68 1.44 6.50
CA TRP A 10 -20.23 1.55 5.14
C TRP A 10 -19.56 0.64 4.09
N ILE A 11 -18.44 -0.03 4.44
CA ILE A 11 -17.71 -0.94 3.56
C ILE A 11 -18.15 -2.40 3.77
N CYS A 12 -18.19 -2.86 5.02
CA CYS A 12 -18.48 -4.27 5.33
C CYS A 12 -19.85 -4.50 5.99
N PHE A 13 -20.60 -3.43 6.27
CA PHE A 13 -21.92 -3.46 6.90
C PHE A 13 -21.97 -4.11 8.29
N THR A 14 -20.83 -4.24 8.97
CA THR A 14 -20.76 -4.69 10.37
C THR A 14 -20.55 -3.51 11.32
N GLY A 15 -21.00 -3.66 12.57
CA GLY A 15 -20.95 -2.62 13.58
C GLY A 15 -19.63 -2.59 14.36
N ALA A 16 -19.67 -1.97 15.54
CA ALA A 16 -18.52 -1.83 16.43
C ALA A 16 -18.04 -3.17 17.03
N GLU A 17 -18.84 -4.24 16.93
CA GLU A 17 -18.49 -5.58 17.39
C GLU A 17 -17.33 -6.22 16.61
N SER A 18 -17.12 -5.81 15.35
CA SER A 18 -15.99 -6.31 14.54
C SER A 18 -14.69 -5.55 14.81
N ALA A 19 -14.78 -4.24 14.96
CA ALA A 19 -13.67 -3.34 15.26
C ALA A 19 -14.23 -1.94 15.61
N PRO A 20 -13.45 -1.05 16.25
CA PRO A 20 -13.88 0.33 16.49
C PRO A 20 -14.25 1.06 15.20
N LEU A 21 -15.43 1.71 15.21
CA LEU A 21 -15.88 2.58 14.14
C LEU A 21 -15.29 3.98 14.30
N MET A 22 -14.96 4.60 13.18
CA MET A 22 -14.49 5.99 13.13
C MET A 22 -15.22 6.77 12.04
N ARG A 23 -15.16 8.11 12.17
CA ARG A 23 -15.57 9.05 11.13
C ARG A 23 -14.34 9.77 10.60
N PRO A 24 -13.79 9.37 9.43
CA PRO A 24 -12.57 9.96 8.90
C PRO A 24 -12.77 11.39 8.36
N CYS A 25 -14.03 11.81 8.17
CA CYS A 25 -14.40 13.14 7.69
C CYS A 25 -15.82 13.51 8.21
N PRO A 26 -16.30 14.75 7.95
CA PRO A 26 -17.63 15.22 8.40
C PRO A 26 -18.83 14.50 7.79
N CYS A 27 -18.64 13.67 6.75
CA CYS A 27 -19.72 12.87 6.18
C CYS A 27 -20.42 12.01 7.24
N PRO A 28 -21.72 11.71 7.08
CA PRO A 28 -22.51 10.97 8.07
C PRO A 28 -22.30 9.45 7.97
N ARG A 29 -21.06 8.99 7.69
CA ARG A 29 -20.76 7.57 7.49
C ARG A 29 -19.64 7.10 8.43
N TYR A 30 -19.86 5.95 9.05
CA TYR A 30 -18.87 5.28 9.89
C TYR A 30 -18.12 4.20 9.11
N VAL A 31 -16.86 3.99 9.45
CA VAL A 31 -16.02 2.98 8.82
C VAL A 31 -15.07 2.39 9.85
N HIS A 32 -14.69 1.13 9.70
CA HIS A 32 -13.54 0.60 10.44
C HIS A 32 -12.24 1.11 9.82
N ARG A 33 -11.23 1.37 10.65
CA ARG A 33 -9.90 1.79 10.21
C ARG A 33 -9.32 0.89 9.12
N GLY A 34 -9.31 -0.42 9.34
CA GLY A 34 -8.79 -1.40 8.38
C GLY A 34 -9.62 -1.52 7.11
N CYS A 35 -10.95 -1.36 7.21
CA CYS A 35 -11.82 -1.32 6.03
C CYS A 35 -11.50 -0.10 5.15
N LEU A 36 -11.30 1.07 5.78
CA LEU A 36 -10.87 2.28 5.09
C LEU A 36 -9.52 2.07 4.39
N GLY A 37 -8.52 1.50 5.07
CA GLY A 37 -7.21 1.23 4.47
C GLY A 37 -7.27 0.31 3.26
N ARG A 38 -8.08 -0.76 3.30
CA ARG A 38 -8.28 -1.64 2.13
C ARG A 38 -8.94 -0.91 0.97
N TRP A 39 -9.94 -0.07 1.24
CA TRP A 39 -10.60 0.71 0.21
C TRP A 39 -9.67 1.78 -0.39
N GLN A 40 -8.86 2.45 0.44
CA GLN A 40 -7.83 3.38 -0.04
C GLN A 40 -6.82 2.67 -0.94
N LEU A 41 -6.38 1.46 -0.56
CA LEU A 41 -5.48 0.65 -1.36
C LEU A 41 -6.09 0.25 -2.72
N GLN A 42 -7.39 -0.09 -2.77
CA GLN A 42 -8.11 -0.29 -4.04
C GLN A 42 -8.24 0.98 -4.88
N CYS A 43 -8.10 2.14 -4.24
CA CYS A 43 -8.11 3.45 -4.89
C CYS A 43 -6.71 3.99 -5.19
N ALA A 44 -5.67 3.18 -5.06
CA ALA A 44 -4.29 3.60 -5.26
C ALA A 44 -4.11 4.40 -6.57
N GLY A 45 -3.43 5.54 -6.48
CA GLY A 45 -3.19 6.43 -7.60
C GLY A 45 -4.40 7.26 -8.05
N ARG A 46 -5.52 7.19 -7.33
CA ARG A 46 -6.70 8.07 -7.51
C ARG A 46 -6.85 9.03 -6.35
N SER A 47 -7.61 10.11 -6.55
CA SER A 47 -7.90 11.09 -5.50
C SER A 47 -8.55 10.44 -4.27
N GLU A 48 -9.40 9.43 -4.50
CA GLU A 48 -10.08 8.67 -3.45
C GLU A 48 -9.14 7.92 -2.48
N GLU A 49 -7.88 7.67 -2.85
CA GLU A 49 -6.88 7.11 -1.92
C GLU A 49 -6.70 8.03 -0.69
N SER A 50 -6.72 9.34 -0.89
CA SER A 50 -6.38 10.33 0.13
C SER A 50 -7.50 11.33 0.44
N HIS A 51 -8.57 11.38 -0.36
CA HIS A 51 -9.66 12.35 -0.21
C HIS A 51 -11.02 11.65 -0.22
N CYS A 52 -11.95 12.18 0.57
CA CYS A 52 -13.32 11.69 0.58
C CYS A 52 -14.01 12.04 -0.74
N ARG A 53 -14.52 11.04 -1.46
CA ARG A 53 -15.25 11.23 -2.73
C ARG A 53 -16.51 12.11 -2.62
N PHE A 54 -17.04 12.30 -1.41
CA PHE A 54 -18.27 13.07 -1.18
C PHE A 54 -17.99 14.52 -0.76
N CYS A 55 -17.15 14.73 0.26
CA CYS A 55 -16.89 16.08 0.79
C CYS A 55 -15.53 16.66 0.40
N GLY A 56 -14.66 15.89 -0.25
CA GLY A 56 -13.32 16.32 -0.65
C GLY A 56 -12.31 16.44 0.50
N ASN A 57 -12.70 16.24 1.76
CA ASN A 57 -11.75 16.34 2.87
C ASN A 57 -10.69 15.23 2.82
N ASN A 58 -9.49 15.56 3.32
CA ASN A 58 -8.41 14.61 3.54
C ASN A 58 -8.88 13.46 4.42
N LEU A 59 -8.60 12.25 3.96
CA LEU A 59 -8.71 11.03 4.75
C LEU A 59 -7.41 10.80 5.53
N PRO A 60 -7.43 9.98 6.60
CA PRO A 60 -6.21 9.52 7.24
C PRO A 60 -5.28 8.87 6.23
N ARG A 61 -3.97 8.97 6.46
CA ARG A 61 -2.98 8.45 5.52
C ARG A 61 -3.06 6.91 5.42
N LEU A 62 -2.63 6.37 4.29
CA LEU A 62 -2.71 4.93 4.02
C LEU A 62 -1.86 4.10 5.01
N ASP A 63 -0.69 4.59 5.40
CA ASP A 63 0.16 3.95 6.43
C ASP A 63 -0.57 3.87 7.77
N GLU A 64 -1.33 4.91 8.13
CA GLU A 64 -2.12 4.93 9.34
C GLU A 64 -3.27 3.92 9.26
N THR A 65 -4.02 3.86 8.16
CA THR A 65 -5.22 3.00 8.08
C THR A 65 -4.91 1.53 7.82
N LEU A 66 -3.80 1.23 7.14
CA LEU A 66 -3.46 -0.11 6.68
C LEU A 66 -2.49 -0.85 7.62
N THR A 67 -1.66 -0.12 8.39
CA THR A 67 -0.69 -0.75 9.30
C THR A 67 -1.37 -1.24 10.58
N PRO A 68 -1.32 -2.55 10.88
CA PRO A 68 -1.77 -3.11 12.17
C PRO A 68 -1.10 -2.42 13.36
N ASP A 69 -1.84 -2.21 14.45
CA ASP A 69 -1.35 -1.42 15.59
C ASP A 69 -0.04 -1.98 16.19
N HIS A 70 0.09 -3.31 16.27
CA HIS A 70 1.28 -3.97 16.82
C HIS A 70 2.54 -3.85 15.96
N LEU A 71 2.40 -3.49 14.67
CA LEU A 71 3.54 -3.31 13.76
C LEU A 71 4.01 -1.85 13.65
N ARG A 72 3.28 -0.89 14.22
CA ARG A 72 3.59 0.54 14.05
C ARG A 72 4.90 0.99 14.68
N SER A 73 5.37 0.29 15.72
CA SER A 73 6.66 0.56 16.35
C SER A 73 7.83 -0.10 15.61
N THR A 74 7.54 -1.01 14.66
CA THR A 74 8.56 -1.75 13.92
C THR A 74 9.06 -0.93 12.74
N SER A 75 10.12 -0.17 12.96
CA SER A 75 10.81 0.57 11.90
C SER A 75 11.92 -0.28 11.28
N VAL A 76 11.64 -0.93 10.15
CA VAL A 76 12.63 -1.65 9.35
C VAL A 76 12.68 -1.13 7.92
N PRO A 77 13.86 -1.11 7.27
CA PRO A 77 13.95 -0.71 5.86
C PRO A 77 13.08 -1.60 4.96
N ALA A 78 12.34 -0.98 4.06
CA ALA A 78 11.56 -1.66 3.04
C ALA A 78 12.30 -1.63 1.70
N TYR A 79 12.12 -2.68 0.91
CA TYR A 79 12.74 -2.82 -0.40
C TYR A 79 11.71 -3.26 -1.44
N MET A 80 11.90 -2.83 -2.68
CA MET A 80 11.17 -3.33 -3.85
C MET A 80 12.13 -4.02 -4.82
N ALA A 81 11.68 -5.13 -5.40
CA ALA A 81 12.33 -5.73 -6.54
C ALA A 81 11.79 -5.09 -7.83
N ILE A 82 12.69 -4.76 -8.75
CA ILE A 82 12.40 -4.22 -10.07
C ILE A 82 12.83 -5.26 -11.09
N LEU A 83 11.90 -5.66 -11.94
CA LEU A 83 12.15 -6.51 -13.10
C LEU A 83 12.17 -5.64 -14.36
N TYR A 84 13.32 -5.55 -15.00
CA TYR A 84 13.48 -4.83 -16.26
C TYR A 84 14.41 -5.61 -17.18
N ASN A 85 13.98 -5.85 -18.43
CA ASN A 85 14.74 -6.62 -19.42
C ASN A 85 15.28 -7.97 -18.88
N GLN A 86 14.45 -8.71 -18.14
CA GLN A 86 14.80 -9.97 -17.46
C GLN A 86 15.92 -9.86 -16.39
N GLN A 87 16.29 -8.63 -16.00
CA GLN A 87 17.23 -8.35 -14.94
C GLN A 87 16.50 -7.86 -13.68
N TYR A 88 17.04 -8.27 -12.54
CA TYR A 88 16.53 -7.94 -11.21
C TYR A 88 17.37 -6.86 -10.56
N TYR A 89 16.69 -5.85 -10.03
CA TYR A 89 17.30 -4.82 -9.21
C TYR A 89 16.53 -4.69 -7.91
N VAL A 90 17.21 -4.33 -6.83
CA VAL A 90 16.59 -4.08 -5.53
C VAL A 90 16.81 -2.62 -5.16
N ILE A 91 15.74 -1.94 -4.77
CA ILE A 91 15.78 -0.54 -4.37
C ILE A 91 15.12 -0.36 -3.01
N PRO A 92 15.74 0.39 -2.07
CA PRO A 92 15.06 0.78 -0.84
C PRO A 92 13.93 1.76 -1.11
N VAL A 93 12.85 1.67 -0.34
CA VAL A 93 11.68 2.55 -0.43
C VAL A 93 11.24 3.03 0.95
N ARG A 94 10.78 4.28 1.03
CA ARG A 94 10.29 4.91 2.26
C ARG A 94 8.91 5.55 2.01
N PRO A 95 7.82 4.93 2.46
CA PRO A 95 6.48 5.49 2.31
C PRO A 95 6.38 6.88 2.95
N GLY A 96 5.71 7.82 2.28
CA GLY A 96 5.51 9.19 2.77
C GLY A 96 6.76 10.08 2.85
N VAL A 97 7.97 9.54 2.60
CA VAL A 97 9.23 10.32 2.55
C VAL A 97 9.75 10.40 1.12
N ASP A 98 9.80 9.26 0.42
CA ASP A 98 10.15 9.25 -0.99
C ASP A 98 8.97 9.80 -1.80
N SER A 99 9.26 10.68 -2.77
CA SER A 99 8.29 11.05 -3.79
C SER A 99 8.29 10.02 -4.93
N LYS A 100 7.22 10.02 -5.73
CA LYS A 100 7.16 9.18 -6.94
C LYS A 100 8.20 9.62 -7.97
N GLU A 101 8.56 10.91 -7.99
CA GLU A 101 9.60 11.51 -8.83
C GLU A 101 10.98 11.00 -8.41
N ASP A 102 11.29 11.00 -7.11
CA ASP A 102 12.55 10.46 -6.58
C ASP A 102 12.68 8.97 -6.87
N PHE A 103 11.60 8.21 -6.67
CA PHE A 103 11.57 6.80 -7.02
C PHE A 103 11.83 6.61 -8.53
N SER A 104 11.11 7.33 -9.39
CA SER A 104 11.28 7.26 -10.84
C SER A 104 12.72 7.56 -11.27
N ALA A 105 13.31 8.64 -10.75
CA ALA A 105 14.69 9.03 -11.05
C ALA A 105 15.70 7.96 -10.62
N ARG A 106 15.53 7.39 -9.42
CA ARG A 106 16.39 6.30 -8.93
C ARG A 106 16.23 5.04 -9.77
N VAL A 107 15.01 4.68 -10.19
CA VAL A 107 14.78 3.53 -11.08
C VAL A 107 15.50 3.75 -12.40
N LYS A 108 15.29 4.90 -13.07
CA LYS A 108 15.94 5.22 -14.36
C LYS A 108 17.46 5.10 -14.27
N LYS A 109 18.05 5.71 -13.25
CA LYS A 109 19.49 5.62 -12.99
C LYS A 109 19.96 4.19 -12.77
N LEU A 110 19.19 3.38 -12.05
CA LEU A 110 19.52 1.99 -11.70
C LEU A 110 19.50 1.07 -12.93
N ILE A 111 18.56 1.26 -13.85
CA ILE A 111 18.40 0.43 -15.05
C ILE A 111 19.04 1.05 -16.31
N GLY A 112 19.73 2.19 -16.17
CA GLY A 112 20.46 2.86 -17.26
C GLY A 112 19.56 3.55 -18.30
N LEU A 113 18.38 4.02 -17.90
CA LEU A 113 17.52 4.81 -18.79
C LEU A 113 17.88 6.30 -18.76
N PRO A 114 17.71 7.02 -19.88
CA PRO A 114 17.80 8.48 -19.94
C PRO A 114 16.84 9.19 -18.96
N ASP A 115 17.23 10.37 -18.48
CA ASP A 115 16.43 11.15 -17.52
C ASP A 115 15.05 11.55 -18.09
N ASP A 116 14.96 11.79 -19.39
CA ASP A 116 13.74 12.15 -20.12
C ASP A 116 12.87 10.93 -20.50
N ALA A 117 13.36 9.70 -20.31
CA ALA A 117 12.59 8.50 -20.60
C ALA A 117 11.32 8.43 -19.74
N GLN A 118 10.19 8.04 -20.34
CA GLN A 118 8.98 7.74 -19.58
C GLN A 118 9.01 6.28 -19.13
N ILE A 119 8.75 6.02 -17.85
CA ILE A 119 8.63 4.67 -17.32
C ILE A 119 7.16 4.34 -17.06
N ASN A 120 6.75 3.13 -17.44
CA ASN A 120 5.47 2.57 -17.02
C ASN A 120 5.76 1.45 -16.01
N VAL A 121 5.17 1.58 -14.82
CA VAL A 121 5.45 0.70 -13.68
C VAL A 121 4.17 -0.01 -13.28
N SER A 122 4.29 -1.31 -13.00
CA SER A 122 3.25 -2.09 -12.33
C SER A 122 3.86 -2.68 -11.07
N PHE A 123 3.24 -2.42 -9.93
CA PHE A 123 3.66 -2.92 -8.64
C PHE A 123 2.89 -4.19 -8.30
N GLN A 124 3.60 -5.21 -7.82
CA GLN A 124 2.99 -6.41 -7.27
C GLN A 124 3.31 -6.51 -5.78
N CYS A 125 2.29 -6.64 -4.95
CA CYS A 125 2.44 -6.72 -3.51
C CYS A 125 1.34 -7.58 -2.88
N ALA A 126 1.63 -8.24 -1.77
CA ALA A 126 0.61 -8.89 -0.97
C ALA A 126 -0.20 -7.84 -0.19
N ALA A 127 -1.51 -7.94 -0.21
CA ALA A 127 -2.42 -7.12 0.57
C ALA A 127 -2.10 -7.27 2.07
N PRO A 128 -1.81 -6.19 2.81
CA PRO A 128 -1.36 -6.31 4.20
C PRO A 128 -2.36 -6.99 5.15
N THR A 129 -3.64 -6.98 4.83
CA THR A 129 -4.68 -7.58 5.67
C THR A 129 -5.08 -8.99 5.25
N THR A 130 -5.09 -9.31 3.95
CA THR A 130 -5.59 -10.60 3.42
C THR A 130 -4.48 -11.52 2.92
N GLY A 131 -3.30 -10.98 2.61
CA GLY A 131 -2.20 -11.71 1.96
C GLY A 131 -2.41 -11.92 0.45
N GLU A 132 -3.55 -11.52 -0.11
CA GLU A 132 -3.85 -11.67 -1.53
C GLU A 132 -2.89 -10.85 -2.41
N LEU A 133 -2.50 -11.40 -3.55
CA LEU A 133 -1.64 -10.69 -4.50
C LEU A 133 -2.43 -9.55 -5.17
N LEU A 134 -1.93 -8.33 -5.01
CA LEU A 134 -2.44 -7.13 -5.66
C LEU A 134 -1.50 -6.69 -6.77
N THR A 135 -2.08 -6.22 -7.88
CA THR A 135 -1.35 -5.54 -8.96
C THR A 135 -1.82 -4.10 -9.02
N LEU A 136 -0.93 -3.14 -8.76
CA LEU A 136 -1.20 -1.71 -8.82
C LEU A 136 -0.48 -1.13 -10.03
N SER A 137 -1.23 -0.57 -10.98
CA SER A 137 -0.68 -0.09 -12.25
C SER A 137 -0.49 1.42 -12.25
N GLY A 138 0.64 1.87 -12.80
CA GLY A 138 1.00 3.28 -12.90
C GLY A 138 1.85 3.76 -11.73
N ILE A 139 2.73 4.72 -12.03
CA ILE A 139 3.66 5.33 -11.06
C ILE A 139 2.94 6.04 -9.91
N GLU A 140 1.70 6.49 -10.14
CA GLU A 140 0.83 7.10 -9.13
C GLU A 140 0.55 6.16 -7.95
N CYS A 141 0.63 4.84 -8.15
CA CYS A 141 0.45 3.86 -7.10
C CYS A 141 1.69 3.68 -6.19
N PHE A 142 2.78 4.41 -6.43
CA PHE A 142 4.05 4.24 -5.72
C PHE A 142 3.88 4.27 -4.19
N ASN A 143 3.18 5.27 -3.65
CA ASN A 143 3.03 5.41 -2.21
C ASN A 143 2.27 4.21 -1.59
N ALA A 144 1.25 3.71 -2.28
CA ALA A 144 0.51 2.52 -1.88
C ALA A 144 1.40 1.26 -1.90
N ALA A 145 2.14 1.05 -2.99
CA ALA A 145 3.08 -0.06 -3.11
C ALA A 145 4.18 -0.01 -2.05
N ALA A 146 4.73 1.18 -1.78
CA ALA A 146 5.74 1.38 -0.74
C ALA A 146 5.18 1.06 0.64
N THR A 147 3.95 1.51 0.93
CA THR A 147 3.26 1.21 2.20
C THR A 147 3.10 -0.30 2.39
N CYS A 148 2.67 -1.02 1.35
CA CYS A 148 2.61 -2.48 1.40
C CYS A 148 3.98 -3.11 1.67
N ALA A 149 5.04 -2.66 0.97
CA ALA A 149 6.40 -3.15 1.19
C ALA A 149 6.89 -2.92 2.62
N ALA A 150 6.59 -1.76 3.21
CA ALA A 150 6.92 -1.44 4.59
C ALA A 150 6.18 -2.33 5.60
N ILE A 151 4.88 -2.55 5.41
CA ILE A 151 4.12 -3.44 6.29
C ILE A 151 4.63 -4.89 6.15
N SER A 152 4.92 -5.36 4.93
CA SER A 152 5.52 -6.69 4.72
C SER A 152 6.90 -6.81 5.39
N ALA A 153 7.72 -5.77 5.34
CA ALA A 153 9.01 -5.76 6.03
C ALA A 153 8.82 -5.82 7.56
N ALA A 154 7.91 -5.02 8.12
CA ALA A 154 7.59 -5.01 9.54
C ALA A 154 7.05 -6.36 10.03
N LYS A 155 6.16 -7.01 9.26
CA LYS A 155 5.65 -8.36 9.53
C LYS A 155 6.77 -9.40 9.60
N ARG A 156 7.67 -9.40 8.61
CA ARG A 156 8.84 -10.30 8.62
C ARG A 156 9.73 -10.10 9.84
N ALA A 157 9.97 -8.85 10.22
CA ALA A 157 10.75 -8.53 11.42
C ALA A 157 10.06 -8.98 12.72
N ALA A 158 8.73 -9.01 12.74
CA ALA A 158 7.92 -9.51 13.86
C ALA A 158 7.77 -11.04 13.86
N GLY A 159 8.30 -11.76 12.85
CA GLY A 159 8.10 -13.21 12.70
C GLY A 159 6.71 -13.61 12.17
N GLU A 160 5.92 -12.65 11.72
CA GLU A 160 4.63 -12.87 11.05
C GLU A 160 4.91 -13.12 9.57
N ASP A 161 5.23 -14.35 9.21
CA ASP A 161 5.56 -14.69 7.82
C ASP A 161 4.29 -14.60 6.95
N ALA A 162 4.12 -13.46 6.28
CA ALA A 162 3.00 -13.22 5.37
C ALA A 162 3.30 -13.77 3.98
N GLY A 163 3.73 -15.04 3.88
CA GLY A 163 3.55 -15.95 2.74
C GLY A 163 4.04 -15.54 1.34
N PHE A 164 4.54 -14.34 1.12
CA PHE A 164 5.03 -13.91 -0.19
C PHE A 164 6.53 -14.19 -0.29
N VAL A 165 6.82 -15.45 -0.66
CA VAL A 165 8.13 -15.84 -1.14
C VAL A 165 8.25 -15.30 -2.57
N TRP A 166 9.12 -14.31 -2.75
CA TRP A 166 9.58 -13.96 -4.10
C TRP A 166 10.29 -15.18 -4.67
N HIS A 167 9.66 -15.86 -5.63
CA HIS A 167 10.34 -16.84 -6.46
C HIS A 167 11.06 -16.08 -7.58
N GLU A 168 12.39 -16.09 -7.55
CA GLU A 168 13.20 -15.79 -8.73
C GLU A 168 12.68 -16.66 -9.89
N PRO A 169 12.27 -16.10 -11.04
CA PRO A 169 12.02 -16.94 -12.20
C PRO A 169 13.36 -17.55 -12.60
N VAL A 170 13.37 -18.88 -12.60
CA VAL A 170 14.47 -19.68 -13.12
C VAL A 170 14.74 -19.22 -14.55
N ALA A 171 15.93 -18.66 -14.78
CA ALA A 171 16.39 -18.36 -16.12
C ALA A 171 16.24 -19.63 -16.97
N THR A 172 15.31 -19.61 -17.91
CA THR A 172 15.13 -20.73 -18.84
C THR A 172 16.33 -20.70 -19.78
N GLN A 173 17.36 -21.48 -19.45
CA GLN A 173 18.43 -21.80 -20.39
C GLN A 173 17.79 -22.61 -21.52
N GLN A 174 17.43 -21.93 -22.62
CA GLN A 174 17.17 -22.60 -23.89
C GLN A 174 18.51 -23.10 -24.43
N GLN A 175 18.63 -24.43 -24.51
CA GLN A 175 19.62 -25.14 -25.31
C GLN A 175 19.32 -24.98 -26.80
#